data_AF-A0A4Y6KZP1-F1
#
_entry.id   AF-A0A4Y6KZP1-F1
#
_cell.length_a   1.000
_cell.length_b   1.000
_cell.length_c   1.000
_cell.angle_alpha   90.00
_cell.angle_beta   90.00
_cell.angle_gamma   90.00
#
_symmetry.space_group_name_H-M   'P 1'
#
loop_
_entity.id
_entity.type
_entity.pdbx_description
1 polymer ?
#
loop_
_entity_poly.entity_id
_entity_poly.type
_entity_poly.pdbx_seq_one_letter_code
_entity_poly.pdbx_strand_id
1 'polypeptide(L)'
;MDAAQAAAYRDLAGRLPDVTVGAINHPQSNLADFYREMGDIFAVPLRPHNRWGGFKALREVWFAHLESTRRRAVLLIDEAQEMSPAVLSELRLLASARFDSQPLLCVVLAGDARLIEKLRREELIPLGSRIRTRLATEHASRDELAACLNHLTAGAGNASLMTPALASTLCDHAAGNYRILTTLAAELLAAAAKRDLPQLDEKLYLDVFAQPETPAPRRAGAGR
;
A
#
# COMPACT_ATOMS: atom_id res chain seq x y z
N MET A 1 -7.18 4.35 1.87
CA MET A 1 -6.05 3.59 2.41
C MET A 1 -6.45 2.13 2.47
N ASP A 2 -5.85 1.28 1.63
CA ASP A 2 -6.08 -0.17 1.67
C ASP A 2 -5.54 -0.76 3.00
N ALA A 3 -6.11 -1.87 3.47
CA ALA A 3 -5.72 -2.54 4.70
C ALA A 3 -4.24 -2.97 4.68
N ALA A 4 -3.73 -3.36 3.51
CA ALA A 4 -2.31 -3.69 3.32
C ALA A 4 -1.39 -2.47 3.48
N GLN A 5 -1.78 -1.30 2.95
CA GLN A 5 -1.02 -0.06 3.14
C GLN A 5 -1.05 0.42 4.59
N ALA A 6 -2.21 0.34 5.24
CA ALA A 6 -2.36 0.73 6.64
C ALA A 6 -1.49 -0.15 7.56
N ALA A 7 -1.38 -1.44 7.24
CA ALA A 7 -0.51 -2.37 7.93
C ALA A 7 0.97 -2.07 7.66
N ALA A 8 1.36 -1.84 6.40
CA ALA A 8 2.73 -1.46 6.04
C ALA A 8 3.16 -0.14 6.68
N TYR A 9 2.26 0.85 6.75
CA TYR A 9 2.47 2.11 7.44
C TYR A 9 2.71 1.90 8.94
N ARG A 10 1.85 1.10 9.60
CA ARG A 10 2.01 0.79 11.04
C ARG A 10 3.26 -0.01 11.33
N ASP A 11 3.61 -0.99 10.49
CA ASP A 11 4.83 -1.77 10.64
C ASP A 11 6.08 -0.88 10.47
N LEU A 12 6.10 -0.03 9.44
CA LEU A 12 7.21 0.89 9.20
C LEU A 12 7.38 1.89 10.36
N ALA A 13 6.28 2.46 10.85
CA ALA A 13 6.28 3.37 11.98
C ALA A 13 6.68 2.67 13.31
N GLY A 14 6.30 1.41 13.48
CA GLY A 14 6.66 0.61 14.66
C GLY A 14 8.11 0.15 14.68
N ARG A 15 8.70 -0.12 13.50
CA ARG A 15 10.08 -0.62 13.36
C ARG A 15 11.14 0.48 13.31
N LEU A 16 10.75 1.70 12.96
CA LEU A 16 11.64 2.85 12.85
C LEU A 16 11.17 3.96 13.81
N PRO A 17 11.49 3.88 15.11
CA PRO A 17 11.06 4.87 16.12
C PRO A 17 11.60 6.28 15.86
N ASP A 18 12.61 6.38 15.01
CA ASP A 18 13.21 7.64 14.56
C ASP A 18 12.60 8.14 13.24
N VAL A 19 11.39 7.72 12.88
CA VAL A 19 10.74 8.17 11.65
C VAL A 19 9.32 8.64 11.94
N THR A 20 9.00 9.84 11.45
CA THR A 20 7.62 10.34 11.39
C THR A 20 7.09 10.01 10.00
N VAL A 21 6.15 9.06 9.90
CA VAL A 21 5.56 8.67 8.62
C VAL A 21 4.26 9.45 8.41
N GLY A 22 4.06 9.97 7.20
CA GLY A 22 2.80 10.54 6.72
C GLY A 22 2.39 9.87 5.42
N ALA A 23 1.09 9.80 5.12
CA ALA A 23 0.59 9.19 3.90
C ALA A 23 -0.40 10.12 3.18
N ILE A 24 -0.22 10.31 1.89
CA ILE A 24 -1.18 11.00 1.02
C ILE A 24 -2.31 10.01 0.69
N ASN A 25 -3.54 10.41 0.97
CA ASN A 25 -4.74 9.64 0.65
C ASN A 25 -5.38 10.09 -0.67
N HIS A 26 -5.11 11.31 -1.13
CA HIS A 26 -5.75 11.89 -2.31
C HIS A 26 -4.73 12.27 -3.39
N PRO A 27 -4.14 11.28 -4.11
CA PRO A 27 -3.10 11.55 -5.11
C PRO A 27 -3.59 12.40 -6.29
N GLN A 28 -4.90 12.37 -6.60
CA GLN A 28 -5.51 13.18 -7.67
C GLN A 28 -5.72 14.66 -7.29
N SER A 29 -5.33 15.05 -6.07
CA SER A 29 -5.49 16.42 -5.58
C SER A 29 -4.81 17.45 -6.47
N ASN A 30 -5.46 18.61 -6.59
CA ASN A 30 -4.80 19.82 -7.08
C ASN A 30 -3.79 20.31 -6.03
N LEU A 31 -3.03 21.34 -6.39
CA LEU A 31 -1.98 21.87 -5.52
C LEU A 31 -2.49 22.41 -4.18
N ALA A 32 -3.65 23.08 -4.17
CA ALA A 32 -4.20 23.65 -2.94
C ALA A 32 -4.68 22.56 -1.96
N ASP A 33 -5.29 21.51 -2.48
CA ASP A 33 -5.73 20.36 -1.67
C ASP A 33 -4.53 19.54 -1.20
N PHE A 34 -3.49 19.39 -2.02
CA PHE A 34 -2.21 18.80 -1.61
C PHE A 34 -1.60 19.54 -0.41
N TYR A 35 -1.55 20.88 -0.41
CA TYR A 35 -1.07 21.61 0.76
C TYR A 35 -1.99 21.44 1.98
N ARG A 36 -3.31 21.36 1.79
CA ARG A 36 -4.24 21.11 2.91
C ARG A 36 -3.92 19.77 3.58
N GLU A 37 -3.82 18.71 2.77
CA GLU A 37 -3.49 17.38 3.24
C GLU A 37 -2.10 17.31 3.90
N MET A 38 -1.09 17.99 3.34
CA MET A 38 0.23 18.11 3.95
C MET A 38 0.19 18.86 5.30
N GLY A 39 -0.63 19.90 5.41
CA GLY A 39 -0.87 20.61 6.67
C GLY A 39 -1.45 19.67 7.73
N ASP A 40 -2.45 18.86 7.36
CA ASP A 40 -3.06 17.89 8.27
C ASP A 40 -2.08 16.80 8.69
N ILE A 41 -1.33 16.22 7.75
CA ILE A 41 -0.33 15.16 8.00
C ILE A 41 0.76 15.62 8.97
N PHE A 42 1.28 16.84 8.78
CA PHE A 42 2.38 17.37 9.58
C PHE A 42 1.93 18.30 10.71
N ALA A 43 0.63 18.37 10.99
CA ALA A 43 0.02 19.23 12.00
C ALA A 43 0.44 20.71 11.89
N VAL A 44 0.51 21.22 10.67
CA VAL A 44 0.84 22.62 10.35
C VAL A 44 -0.43 23.35 9.93
N PRO A 45 -0.83 24.45 10.60
CA PRO A 45 -2.02 25.20 10.23
C PRO A 45 -1.77 25.98 8.93
N LEU A 46 -2.23 25.43 7.82
CA LEU A 46 -2.04 26.01 6.49
C LEU A 46 -3.30 26.70 5.98
N ARG A 47 -3.10 27.83 5.29
CA ARG A 47 -4.17 28.53 4.56
C ARG A 47 -4.09 28.16 3.08
N PRO A 48 -5.10 27.49 2.50
CA PRO A 48 -5.04 26.95 1.13
C PRO A 48 -4.76 28.00 0.04
N HIS A 49 -5.16 29.25 0.26
CA HIS A 49 -5.00 30.34 -0.70
C HIS A 49 -3.59 30.96 -0.71
N ASN A 50 -2.72 30.62 0.25
CA ASN A 50 -1.35 31.14 0.32
C ASN A 50 -0.32 30.03 0.11
N ARG A 51 -0.11 29.66 -1.16
CA ARG A 51 0.87 28.64 -1.55
C ARG A 51 2.26 28.91 -0.98
N TRP A 52 2.75 30.14 -1.13
CA TRP A 52 4.09 30.52 -0.64
C TRP A 52 4.18 30.40 0.88
N GLY A 53 3.16 30.87 1.59
CA GLY A 53 3.05 30.72 3.04
C GLY A 53 3.04 29.26 3.47
N GLY A 54 2.31 28.40 2.74
CA GLY A 54 2.27 26.97 3.01
C GLY A 54 3.61 26.28 2.79
N PHE A 55 4.27 26.56 1.66
CA PHE A 55 5.62 26.08 1.37
C PHE A 55 6.61 26.47 2.46
N LYS A 56 6.60 27.74 2.87
CA LYS A 56 7.52 28.25 3.89
C LYS A 56 7.24 27.60 5.26
N ALA A 57 5.99 27.55 5.68
CA ALA A 57 5.59 27.00 6.97
C ALA A 57 5.92 25.51 7.11
N LEU A 58 5.63 24.69 6.08
CA LEU A 58 5.99 23.26 6.09
C LEU A 58 7.50 23.08 6.23
N ARG A 59 8.29 23.83 5.45
CA ARG A 59 9.75 23.74 5.50
C ARG A 59 10.31 24.20 6.83
N GLU A 60 9.81 25.30 7.39
CA GLU A 60 10.22 25.77 8.72
C GLU A 60 10.00 24.70 9.79
N VAL A 61 8.84 24.03 9.77
CA VAL A 61 8.55 22.92 10.68
C VAL A 61 9.48 21.73 10.47
N TRP A 62 9.73 21.32 9.23
CA TRP A 62 10.65 20.21 8.97
C TRP A 62 12.11 20.54 9.30
N PHE A 63 12.57 21.76 9.05
CA PHE A 63 13.89 22.21 9.47
C PHE A 63 14.02 22.16 10.99
N ALA A 64 13.05 22.72 11.72
CA ALA A 64 13.03 22.65 13.18
C ALA A 64 13.01 21.20 13.68
N HIS A 65 12.25 20.31 13.03
CA HIS A 65 12.21 18.89 13.35
C HIS A 65 13.57 18.19 13.12
N LEU A 66 14.25 18.52 12.02
CA LEU A 66 15.58 18.01 11.66
C LEU A 66 16.68 18.47 12.61
N GLU A 67 16.57 19.69 13.13
CA GLU A 67 17.54 20.26 14.07
C GLU A 67 17.29 19.81 15.52
N SER A 68 16.02 19.67 15.92
CA SER A 68 15.63 19.30 17.29
C SER A 68 15.57 17.80 17.53
N THR A 69 15.50 16.98 16.48
CA THR A 69 15.37 15.53 16.61
C THR A 69 16.29 14.78 15.65
N ARG A 70 16.66 13.55 16.01
CA ARG A 70 17.26 12.61 15.05
C ARG A 70 16.23 11.97 14.13
N ARG A 71 14.95 12.32 14.30
CA ARG A 71 13.86 11.72 13.54
C ARG A 71 13.82 12.26 12.12
N ARG A 72 13.37 11.43 11.18
CA ARG A 72 13.23 11.78 9.76
C ARG A 72 11.77 11.72 9.36
N ALA A 73 11.31 12.72 8.62
CA ALA A 73 9.98 12.68 8.02
C ALA A 73 10.00 11.81 6.77
N VAL A 74 9.05 10.87 6.67
CA VAL A 74 8.80 10.03 5.49
C VAL A 74 7.38 10.29 5.00
N LEU A 75 7.21 10.61 3.72
CA LEU A 75 5.92 10.73 3.06
C LEU A 75 5.73 9.54 2.12
N LEU A 76 4.69 8.76 2.38
CA LEU A 76 4.23 7.68 1.51
C LEU A 76 3.16 8.23 0.58
N ILE A 77 3.32 7.97 -0.71
CA ILE A 77 2.34 8.33 -1.73
C ILE A 77 2.08 7.08 -2.55
N ASP A 78 0.84 6.62 -2.51
CA ASP A 78 0.40 5.52 -3.36
C ASP A 78 -0.42 6.04 -4.53
N GLU A 79 -0.53 5.21 -5.56
CA GLU A 79 -1.13 5.59 -6.84
C GLU A 79 -0.53 6.91 -7.37
N ALA A 80 0.79 7.11 -7.21
CA ALA A 80 1.46 8.36 -7.54
C ALA A 80 1.38 8.70 -9.05
N GLN A 81 1.06 7.72 -9.91
CA GLN A 81 0.72 7.96 -11.31
C GLN A 81 -0.57 8.77 -11.48
N GLU A 82 -1.38 8.95 -10.45
CA GLU A 82 -2.59 9.79 -10.47
C GLU A 82 -2.28 11.25 -10.11
N MET A 83 -1.09 11.53 -9.56
CA MET A 83 -0.68 12.90 -9.23
C MET A 83 -0.45 13.77 -10.46
N SER A 84 -0.86 15.04 -10.37
CA SER A 84 -0.54 16.01 -11.41
C SER A 84 0.96 16.31 -11.45
N PRO A 85 1.54 16.59 -12.63
CA PRO A 85 2.95 16.98 -12.75
C PRO A 85 3.32 18.22 -11.93
N ALA A 86 2.38 19.14 -11.75
CA ALA A 86 2.55 20.32 -10.92
C ALA A 86 2.77 19.96 -9.44
N VAL A 87 2.01 19.01 -8.89
CA VAL A 87 2.17 18.56 -7.50
C VAL A 87 3.47 17.76 -7.34
N LEU A 88 3.82 16.90 -8.29
CA LEU A 88 5.10 16.17 -8.27
C LEU A 88 6.31 17.13 -8.32
N SER A 89 6.21 18.19 -9.12
CA SER A 89 7.24 19.24 -9.18
C SER A 89 7.32 20.04 -7.88
N GLU A 90 6.18 20.33 -7.25
CA GLU A 90 6.14 20.98 -5.93
C GLU A 90 6.76 20.09 -4.85
N LEU A 91 6.44 18.80 -4.84
CA LEU A 91 7.00 17.82 -3.92
C LEU A 91 8.52 17.75 -4.04
N ARG A 92 9.05 17.82 -5.27
CA ARG A 92 10.51 17.93 -5.52
C ARG A 92 11.11 19.11 -4.76
N LEU A 93 10.47 20.28 -4.82
CA LEU A 93 10.96 21.50 -4.19
C LEU A 93 10.84 21.43 -2.67
N LEU A 94 9.78 20.82 -2.15
CA LEU A 94 9.54 20.63 -0.72
C LEU A 94 10.53 19.65 -0.08
N ALA A 95 10.89 18.58 -0.79
CA ALA A 95 11.64 17.46 -0.22
C ALA A 95 13.12 17.77 0.09
N SER A 96 13.67 18.84 -0.48
CA SER A 96 15.10 19.15 -0.33
C SER A 96 15.38 20.63 -0.06
N ALA A 97 16.54 20.86 0.57
CA ALA A 97 17.09 22.16 0.89
C ALA A 97 18.56 22.28 0.47
N ARG A 98 19.09 23.51 0.53
CA ARG A 98 20.50 23.84 0.27
C ARG A 98 21.02 23.19 -1.02
N PHE A 99 20.39 23.51 -2.15
CA PHE A 99 20.73 22.92 -3.46
C PHE A 99 20.80 21.40 -3.44
N ASP A 100 19.81 20.78 -2.78
CA ASP A 100 19.64 19.33 -2.66
C ASP A 100 20.68 18.57 -1.85
N SER A 101 21.57 19.28 -1.15
CA SER A 101 22.51 18.68 -0.20
C SER A 101 21.85 18.25 1.11
N GLN A 102 20.69 18.81 1.45
CA GLN A 102 19.98 18.53 2.69
C GLN A 102 18.58 17.98 2.39
N PRO A 103 18.34 16.65 2.53
CA PRO A 103 17.01 16.08 2.40
C PRO A 103 16.15 16.49 3.61
N LEU A 104 15.01 17.13 3.35
CA LEU A 104 14.03 17.52 4.37
C LEU A 104 12.97 16.44 4.59
N LEU A 105 12.57 15.80 3.49
CA LEU A 105 11.52 14.79 3.48
C LEU A 105 11.99 13.60 2.64
N CYS A 106 11.91 12.40 3.21
CA CYS A 106 12.04 11.18 2.44
C CYS A 106 10.68 10.89 1.79
N VAL A 107 10.65 10.71 0.47
CA VAL A 107 9.40 10.45 -0.27
C VAL A 107 9.48 9.06 -0.87
N VAL A 108 8.46 8.24 -0.59
CA VAL A 108 8.25 6.94 -1.24
C VAL A 108 7.06 7.06 -2.17
N LEU A 109 7.32 6.91 -3.47
CA LEU A 109 6.29 6.89 -4.51
C LEU A 109 6.00 5.44 -4.88
N ALA A 110 4.77 5.01 -4.67
CA ALA A 110 4.22 3.74 -5.14
C ALA A 110 3.20 4.00 -6.25
N GLY A 111 3.11 3.08 -7.20
CA GLY A 111 2.26 3.20 -8.36
C GLY A 111 2.60 2.15 -9.42
N ASP A 112 1.82 2.13 -10.49
CA ASP A 112 2.01 1.17 -11.59
C ASP A 112 3.01 1.68 -12.65
N ALA A 113 3.13 0.94 -13.77
CA ALA A 113 4.02 1.29 -14.87
C ALA A 113 3.78 2.69 -15.45
N ARG A 114 2.56 3.26 -15.32
CA ARG A 114 2.25 4.63 -15.77
C ARG A 114 3.04 5.67 -14.98
N LEU A 115 3.41 5.40 -13.72
CA LEU A 115 4.26 6.29 -12.93
C LEU A 115 5.65 6.39 -13.56
N ILE A 116 6.21 5.27 -14.00
CA ILE A 116 7.54 5.21 -14.63
C ILE A 116 7.53 6.04 -15.92
N GLU A 117 6.51 5.88 -16.75
CA GLU A 117 6.37 6.67 -17.98
C GLU A 117 6.12 8.15 -17.69
N LYS A 118 5.33 8.47 -16.67
CA LYS A 118 5.09 9.86 -16.23
C LYS A 118 6.40 10.54 -15.81
N LEU A 119 7.26 9.86 -15.06
CA LEU A 119 8.56 10.39 -14.60
C LEU A 119 9.58 10.60 -15.73
N ARG A 120 9.33 10.08 -16.95
CA ARG A 120 10.16 10.32 -18.14
C ARG A 120 9.76 11.59 -18.91
N ARG A 121 8.62 12.21 -18.60
CA ARG A 121 8.18 13.46 -19.24
C ARG A 121 9.16 14.59 -18.94
N GLU A 122 9.40 15.47 -19.91
CA GLU A 122 10.39 16.57 -19.81
C GLU A 122 10.28 17.39 -18.52
N GLU A 123 9.05 17.76 -18.14
CA GLU A 123 8.73 18.52 -16.93
C GLU A 123 9.08 17.78 -15.61
N LEU A 124 9.14 16.44 -15.62
CA LEU A 124 9.42 15.58 -14.47
C LEU A 124 10.80 14.92 -14.50
N ILE A 125 11.59 15.07 -15.57
CA ILE A 125 12.98 14.58 -15.64
C ILE A 125 13.79 14.97 -14.39
N PRO A 126 13.72 16.22 -13.87
CA PRO A 126 14.52 16.60 -12.70
C PRO A 126 14.04 15.99 -11.39
N LEU A 127 12.77 15.54 -11.30
CA LEU A 127 12.31 14.73 -10.17
C LEU A 127 12.79 13.28 -10.35
N GLY A 128 12.58 12.70 -11.53
CA GLY A 128 12.92 11.32 -11.86
C GLY A 128 14.40 10.99 -11.69
N SER A 129 15.30 11.94 -11.95
CA SER A 129 16.76 11.80 -11.77
C SER A 129 17.20 11.78 -10.30
N ARG A 130 16.35 12.24 -9.37
CA ARG A 130 16.64 12.26 -7.93
C ARG A 130 16.17 11.01 -7.19
N ILE A 131 15.42 10.13 -7.87
CA ILE A 131 14.96 8.87 -7.32
C ILE A 131 16.16 7.92 -7.24
N ARG A 132 16.69 7.74 -6.02
CA ARG A 132 17.89 6.94 -5.76
C ARG A 132 17.65 5.44 -5.87
N THR A 133 16.47 5.00 -5.44
CA THR A 133 16.12 3.58 -5.35
C THR A 133 14.82 3.36 -6.08
N ARG A 134 14.80 2.36 -6.96
CA ARG A 134 13.61 1.90 -7.67
C ARG A 134 13.46 0.41 -7.39
N LEU A 135 12.31 0.03 -6.86
CA LEU A 135 11.97 -1.36 -6.57
C LEU A 135 10.81 -1.72 -7.49
N ALA A 136 11.01 -2.72 -8.34
CA ALA A 136 9.93 -3.32 -9.10
C ALA A 136 9.39 -4.48 -8.28
N THR A 137 8.11 -4.40 -7.88
CA THR A 137 7.43 -5.51 -7.22
C THR A 137 6.97 -6.50 -8.29
N GLU A 138 7.62 -7.65 -8.36
CA GLU A 138 7.22 -8.76 -9.22
C GLU A 138 6.21 -9.67 -8.51
N HIS A 139 5.74 -10.71 -9.21
CA HIS A 139 4.94 -11.75 -8.59
C HIS A 139 5.74 -12.41 -7.48
N ALA A 140 5.10 -12.61 -6.33
CA ALA A 140 5.73 -13.26 -5.20
C ALA A 140 6.02 -14.73 -5.51
N SER A 141 7.15 -15.21 -5.02
CA SER A 141 7.42 -16.63 -4.94
C SER A 141 6.45 -17.31 -3.97
N ARG A 142 6.31 -18.64 -4.12
CA ARG A 142 5.49 -19.46 -3.23
C ARG A 142 5.92 -19.32 -1.76
N ASP A 143 7.23 -19.22 -1.51
CA ASP A 143 7.78 -19.08 -0.16
C ASP A 143 7.45 -17.72 0.47
N GLU A 144 7.47 -16.64 -0.34
CA GLU A 144 7.06 -15.31 0.11
C GLU A 144 5.56 -15.24 0.42
N LEU A 145 4.72 -15.89 -0.38
CA LEU A 145 3.28 -16.02 -0.10
C LEU A 145 3.03 -16.79 1.20
N ALA A 146 3.72 -17.91 1.40
CA ALA A 146 3.61 -18.71 2.62
C ALA A 146 4.10 -17.92 3.85
N ALA A 147 5.22 -17.20 3.72
CA ALA A 147 5.73 -16.32 4.78
C ALA A 147 4.75 -15.19 5.12
N CYS A 148 4.12 -14.59 4.10
CA CYS A 148 3.08 -13.57 4.28
C CYS A 148 1.88 -14.14 5.04
N LEU A 149 1.37 -15.30 4.63
CA LEU A 149 0.24 -15.95 5.28
C LEU A 149 0.53 -16.24 6.76
N ASN A 150 1.70 -16.83 7.04
CA ASN A 150 2.17 -17.10 8.40
C ASN A 150 2.32 -15.83 9.24
N HIS A 151 2.84 -14.76 8.64
CA HIS A 151 2.96 -13.48 9.33
C HIS A 151 1.59 -12.91 9.71
N LEU A 152 0.62 -12.96 8.80
CA LEU A 152 -0.74 -12.48 9.05
C LEU A 152 -1.46 -13.30 10.12
N THR A 153 -1.38 -14.63 10.06
CA THR A 153 -2.04 -15.50 11.04
C THR A 153 -1.38 -15.42 12.42
N ALA A 154 -0.05 -15.33 12.48
CA ALA A 154 0.68 -15.11 13.73
C ALA A 154 0.36 -13.72 14.33
N GLY A 155 0.33 -12.67 13.51
CA GLY A 155 -0.03 -11.32 13.93
C GLY A 155 -1.48 -11.20 14.43
N ALA A 156 -2.38 -12.04 13.88
CA ALA A 156 -3.76 -12.17 14.35
C ALA A 156 -3.90 -13.06 15.61
N GLY A 157 -2.80 -13.67 16.10
CA GLY A 157 -2.78 -14.47 17.32
C GLY A 157 -3.07 -15.97 17.16
N ASN A 158 -3.17 -16.48 15.93
CA ASN A 158 -3.37 -17.92 15.68
C ASN A 158 -2.57 -18.41 14.47
N ALA A 159 -1.27 -18.68 14.67
CA ALA A 159 -0.39 -19.20 13.63
C ALA A 159 -0.79 -20.59 13.09
N SER A 160 -1.59 -21.35 13.85
CA SER A 160 -2.09 -22.69 13.50
C SER A 160 -3.49 -22.69 12.87
N LEU A 161 -4.02 -21.51 12.53
CA LEU A 161 -5.39 -21.33 12.03
C LEU A 161 -5.66 -22.13 10.74
N MET A 162 -4.64 -22.34 9.91
CA MET A 162 -4.73 -23.08 8.65
C MET A 162 -3.91 -24.36 8.70
N THR A 163 -4.40 -25.43 8.07
CA THR A 163 -3.56 -26.61 7.83
C THR A 163 -2.44 -26.29 6.82
N PRO A 164 -1.28 -26.96 6.90
CA PRO A 164 -0.19 -26.76 5.94
C PRO A 164 -0.62 -27.04 4.49
N ALA A 165 -1.51 -28.02 4.30
CA ALA A 165 -2.06 -28.37 2.99
C ALA A 165 -2.93 -27.24 2.42
N LEU A 166 -3.82 -26.66 3.23
CA LEU A 166 -4.60 -25.50 2.81
C LEU A 166 -3.71 -24.31 2.48
N ALA A 167 -2.70 -24.02 3.31
CA ALA A 167 -1.76 -22.93 3.08
C ALA A 167 -1.02 -23.11 1.74
N SER A 168 -0.59 -24.34 1.42
CA SER A 168 -0.03 -24.69 0.10
C SER A 168 -1.00 -24.38 -1.02
N THR A 169 -2.22 -24.91 -0.92
CA THR A 169 -3.27 -24.73 -1.94
C THR A 169 -3.53 -23.26 -2.20
N LEU A 170 -3.63 -22.44 -1.16
CA LEU A 170 -3.81 -21.00 -1.30
C LEU A 170 -2.63 -20.31 -1.99
N CYS A 171 -1.39 -20.68 -1.66
CA CYS A 171 -0.21 -20.12 -2.33
C CYS A 171 -0.16 -20.48 -3.81
N ASP A 172 -0.50 -21.72 -4.15
CA ASP A 172 -0.50 -22.21 -5.53
C ASP A 172 -1.60 -21.51 -6.35
N HIS A 173 -2.81 -21.36 -5.79
CA HIS A 173 -3.92 -20.66 -6.43
C HIS A 173 -3.72 -19.14 -6.53
N ALA A 174 -2.97 -18.53 -5.61
CA ALA A 174 -2.67 -17.11 -5.64
C ALA A 174 -1.71 -16.72 -6.77
N ALA A 175 -0.94 -17.67 -7.31
CA ALA A 175 -0.02 -17.46 -8.44
C ALA A 175 0.88 -16.22 -8.28
N GLY A 176 1.42 -16.02 -7.08
CA GLY A 176 2.28 -14.89 -6.74
C GLY A 176 1.57 -13.56 -6.44
N ASN A 177 0.24 -13.55 -6.41
CA ASN A 177 -0.55 -12.35 -6.12
C ASN A 177 -1.02 -12.32 -4.65
N TYR A 178 -0.42 -11.45 -3.85
CA TYR A 178 -0.78 -11.25 -2.44
C TYR A 178 -2.26 -10.89 -2.23
N ARG A 179 -2.87 -10.12 -3.14
CA ARG A 179 -4.28 -9.72 -3.03
C ARG A 179 -5.19 -10.92 -3.25
N ILE A 180 -4.89 -11.79 -4.20
CA ILE A 180 -5.64 -13.03 -4.40
C ILE A 180 -5.48 -13.93 -3.16
N LEU A 181 -4.25 -14.13 -2.69
CA LEU A 181 -3.97 -14.93 -1.49
C LEU A 181 -4.81 -14.48 -0.29
N THR A 182 -4.75 -13.19 0.03
CA THR A 182 -5.44 -12.60 1.18
C THR A 182 -6.95 -12.60 1.02
N THR A 183 -7.46 -12.42 -0.21
CA THR A 183 -8.90 -12.50 -0.49
C THR A 183 -9.43 -13.91 -0.25
N LEU A 184 -8.77 -14.93 -0.82
CA LEU A 184 -9.15 -16.33 -0.61
C LEU A 184 -9.10 -16.70 0.87
N ALA A 185 -8.03 -16.34 1.57
CA ALA A 185 -7.89 -16.59 3.00
C ALA A 185 -8.99 -15.90 3.83
N ALA A 186 -9.35 -14.66 3.50
CA ALA A 186 -10.40 -13.91 4.18
C ALA A 186 -11.79 -14.51 3.97
N GLU A 187 -12.09 -14.98 2.75
CA GLU A 187 -13.36 -15.66 2.46
C GLU A 187 -13.50 -16.96 3.25
N LEU A 188 -12.43 -17.75 3.34
CA LEU A 188 -12.41 -18.96 4.15
C LEU A 188 -12.57 -18.65 5.64
N LEU A 189 -11.86 -17.64 6.14
CA LEU A 189 -11.99 -17.21 7.53
C LEU A 189 -13.42 -16.78 7.86
N ALA A 190 -14.06 -16.02 6.97
CA ALA A 190 -15.45 -15.61 7.14
C ALA A 190 -16.42 -16.82 7.10
N ALA A 191 -16.18 -17.80 6.23
CA ALA A 191 -16.98 -19.02 6.16
C ALA A 191 -16.82 -19.89 7.41
N ALA A 192 -15.60 -20.09 7.90
CA ALA A 192 -15.31 -20.83 9.12
C ALA A 192 -15.92 -20.17 10.36
N ALA A 193 -15.80 -18.85 10.47
CA ALA A 193 -16.39 -18.10 11.59
C ALA A 193 -17.92 -18.27 11.64
N LYS A 194 -18.60 -18.30 10.49
CA LYS A 194 -20.05 -18.57 10.41
C LYS A 194 -20.43 -20.00 10.80
N ARG A 195 -19.52 -20.96 10.58
CA ARG A 195 -19.71 -22.39 10.86
C ARG A 195 -19.12 -22.82 12.21
N ASP A 196 -18.59 -21.88 12.99
CA ASP A 196 -17.88 -22.11 14.26
C ASP A 196 -16.77 -23.16 14.15
N LEU A 197 -15.99 -23.10 13.06
CA LEU A 197 -14.89 -24.03 12.82
C LEU A 197 -13.58 -23.50 13.43
N PRO A 198 -12.87 -24.30 14.25
CA PRO A 198 -11.66 -23.86 14.93
C PRO A 198 -10.41 -23.82 14.03
N GLN A 199 -10.46 -24.46 12.86
CA GLN A 199 -9.36 -24.55 11.90
C GLN A 199 -9.88 -24.51 10.46
N LEU A 200 -9.09 -23.90 9.59
CA LEU A 200 -9.30 -23.83 8.15
C LEU A 200 -8.54 -24.99 7.47
N ASP A 201 -9.25 -25.82 6.71
CA ASP A 201 -8.69 -26.97 5.98
C ASP A 201 -9.08 -26.99 4.49
N GLU A 202 -8.55 -27.96 3.75
CA GLU A 202 -8.83 -28.13 2.30
C GLU A 202 -10.29 -28.47 2.02
N LYS A 203 -10.97 -29.12 2.97
CA LYS A 203 -12.39 -29.44 2.82
C LYS A 203 -13.21 -28.16 2.80
N LEU A 204 -12.95 -27.23 3.70
CA LEU A 204 -13.58 -25.92 3.70
C LEU A 204 -13.28 -25.15 2.40
N TYR A 205 -12.06 -25.27 1.88
CA TYR A 205 -11.71 -24.66 0.59
C TYR A 205 -12.59 -25.18 -0.55
N LEU A 206 -12.73 -26.50 -0.67
CA LEU A 206 -13.60 -27.10 -1.67
C LEU A 206 -15.07 -26.71 -1.47
N ASP A 207 -15.56 -26.70 -0.23
CA ASP A 207 -16.94 -26.31 0.08
C ASP A 207 -17.26 -24.86 -0.30
N VAL A 208 -16.29 -23.96 -0.15
CA VAL A 208 -16.48 -22.51 -0.40
C VAL A 208 -16.28 -22.17 -1.87
N PHE A 209 -15.31 -22.80 -2.55
CA PHE A 209 -14.90 -22.45 -3.91
C PHE A 209 -15.31 -23.46 -4.99
N ALA A 210 -15.97 -24.57 -4.65
CA ALA A 210 -16.55 -25.45 -5.66
C ALA A 210 -17.54 -24.67 -6.54
N GLN A 211 -17.41 -24.80 -7.86
CA GLN A 211 -18.42 -24.27 -8.76
C GLN A 211 -19.76 -24.96 -8.48
N PRO A 212 -20.88 -24.22 -8.45
CA PRO A 212 -22.19 -24.85 -8.34
C PRO A 212 -22.35 -25.80 -9.53
N GLU A 213 -22.66 -27.07 -9.24
CA GLU A 213 -22.93 -28.04 -10.29
C GLU A 213 -24.02 -27.48 -11.21
N THR A 214 -23.68 -27.28 -12.48
CA THR A 214 -24.69 -26.94 -13.49
C THR A 214 -25.61 -28.15 -13.59
N PRO A 215 -26.93 -28.03 -13.29
CA PRO A 215 -27.81 -29.19 -13.33
C PRO A 215 -27.81 -29.74 -14.77
N ALA A 216 -27.34 -30.98 -14.93
CA ALA A 216 -27.37 -31.64 -16.22
C ALA A 216 -28.80 -31.64 -16.78
N PRO A 217 -29.02 -31.31 -18.07
CA PRO A 217 -30.36 -31.26 -18.63
C PRO A 217 -30.99 -32.64 -18.51
N ARG A 218 -32.08 -32.72 -17.75
CA ARG A 218 -32.91 -33.92 -17.65
C ARG A 218 -33.32 -34.33 -19.06
N ARG A 219 -32.81 -35.46 -19.55
CA ARG A 219 -33.31 -36.11 -20.76
C ARG A 219 -34.80 -36.34 -20.58
N ALA A 220 -35.62 -35.54 -21.26
CA ALA A 220 -37.04 -35.80 -21.38
C ALA A 220 -37.18 -37.18 -22.03
N GLY A 221 -37.72 -38.14 -21.27
CA GLY A 221 -38.06 -39.45 -21.80
C GLY A 221 -39.06 -39.26 -22.94
N ALA A 222 -38.66 -39.64 -24.15
CA ALA A 222 -39.57 -39.82 -25.27
C ALA A 222 -40.49 -41.00 -24.95
N GLY A 223 -41.64 -40.69 -24.33
CA GLY A 223 -42.72 -41.63 -24.12
C GLY A 223 -43.61 -41.69 -25.36
N ARG A 224 -43.59 -42.87 -26.00
CA ARG A 224 -44.59 -43.54 -26.86
C ARG A 224 -45.42 -42.71 -27.84
#